data_AF-A0A1S8TFF2-F1
#
_entry.id   AF-A0A1S8TFF2-F1
#
_cell.length_a   1.000
_cell.length_b   1.000
_cell.length_c   1.000
_cell.angle_alpha   90.00
_cell.angle_beta   90.00
_cell.angle_gamma   90.00
#
_symmetry.space_group_name_H-M   'P 1'
#
loop_
_entity.id
_entity.type
_entity.pdbx_description
1 polymer ?
#
loop_
_entity_poly.entity_id
_entity_poly.type
_entity_poly.pdbx_seq_one_letter_code
_entity_poly.pdbx_strand_id
1 'polypeptide(L)'
;MINPESKKCKKEKNKDIYSYYEYKEIYKYCANIELHKSKSLNDIGALLTNKNNTKYYRYASAWAYCIVLLTNAWRRNTILTQIPRIDLSGTRICNLEWLENNTPSLEEANSIIYEIGRYITYINKNKVNQESIFVIGEPLKIPFAIAASICELTKQRLVNDEPFLLNLSNDFSHESKSYKIFFEMFNSDIILENRKMNRTLESFYNSIYSDNGEGLKTAKYARGHKRIETTIEHYVILTDEEIDELILTLFERGNFGFAYKIIAETLYGDFDCDKKLTNKIVEIKETFGDIDKLEATCGVINRLSFDQQEAREYIKKLELNELRELYSRAIAGLLNSNLKNYQCILKRCKYIDEMQTNDRCKACSYAIINIYALSNIMDNYIYLLEFIKDNYFSINDGEKKKIANHLYLLNNKVMEAREIFGRNVVDGFVNGGTNRIKELGSEINSFGLIEYRTSGVLLRSDD
;
A
#
# COMPACT_ATOMS: atom_id res chain seq x y z
N MET A 1 31.56 -40.37 -29.43
CA MET A 1 32.56 -39.71 -28.56
C MET A 1 32.65 -38.25 -28.97
N ILE A 2 32.15 -37.33 -28.15
CA ILE A 2 32.23 -35.88 -28.35
C ILE A 2 32.82 -35.28 -27.07
N ASN A 3 33.78 -34.39 -27.29
CA ASN A 3 34.79 -33.83 -26.39
C ASN A 3 34.21 -32.99 -25.22
N PRO A 4 34.67 -33.15 -23.97
CA PRO A 4 34.23 -32.36 -22.81
C PRO A 4 35.19 -31.20 -22.48
N GLU A 5 35.16 -30.10 -23.23
CA GLU A 5 35.76 -28.80 -22.83
C GLU A 5 34.92 -27.68 -23.49
N SER A 6 34.30 -26.73 -22.80
CA SER A 6 34.85 -25.85 -21.77
C SER A 6 33.72 -25.23 -20.95
N LYS A 7 33.66 -25.57 -19.65
CA LYS A 7 33.01 -24.67 -18.67
C LYS A 7 33.87 -23.40 -18.63
N LYS A 8 33.52 -22.39 -19.43
CA LYS A 8 34.05 -21.04 -19.23
C LYS A 8 33.61 -20.59 -17.84
N CYS A 9 34.54 -20.58 -16.89
CA CYS A 9 34.45 -19.76 -15.68
C CYS A 9 34.12 -18.31 -16.14
N LYS A 10 32.84 -17.93 -16.04
CA LYS A 10 32.44 -16.54 -16.22
C LYS A 10 33.00 -15.76 -15.03
N LYS A 11 34.08 -15.02 -15.26
CA LYS A 11 34.63 -14.04 -14.33
C LYS A 11 33.50 -13.13 -13.83
N GLU A 12 33.35 -13.00 -12.52
CA GLU A 12 32.56 -11.94 -11.91
C GLU A 12 33.10 -10.59 -12.39
N LYS A 13 32.29 -9.86 -13.17
CA LYS A 13 32.60 -8.48 -13.53
C LYS A 13 32.15 -7.57 -12.38
N ASN A 14 33.06 -6.70 -11.94
CA ASN A 14 32.90 -5.73 -10.86
C ASN A 14 31.53 -5.02 -10.91
N LYS A 15 30.75 -5.19 -9.84
CA LYS A 15 29.32 -4.87 -9.72
C LYS A 15 29.14 -3.53 -8.98
N ASP A 16 28.60 -2.50 -9.63
CA ASP A 16 28.20 -1.25 -8.95
C ASP A 16 26.75 -1.34 -8.42
N ILE A 17 26.54 -2.29 -7.51
CA ILE A 17 25.30 -2.50 -6.71
C ILE A 17 25.71 -2.82 -5.26
N TYR A 18 24.80 -2.63 -4.31
CA TYR A 18 24.98 -3.14 -2.95
C TYR A 18 24.69 -4.64 -2.94
N SER A 19 25.48 -5.38 -2.17
CA SER A 19 25.12 -6.72 -1.72
C SER A 19 23.88 -6.68 -0.83
N TYR A 20 23.24 -7.84 -0.65
CA TYR A 20 22.12 -8.00 0.26
C TYR A 20 22.47 -7.55 1.70
N TYR A 21 23.67 -7.89 2.19
CA TYR A 21 24.14 -7.50 3.52
C TYR A 21 24.36 -5.99 3.66
N GLU A 22 25.03 -5.36 2.67
CA GLU A 22 25.19 -3.90 2.65
C GLU A 22 23.83 -3.18 2.63
N TYR A 23 22.87 -3.66 1.81
CA TYR A 23 21.51 -3.14 1.81
C TYR A 23 20.85 -3.26 3.18
N LYS A 24 20.94 -4.44 3.83
CA LYS A 24 20.36 -4.71 5.14
C LYS A 24 20.96 -3.84 6.24
N GLU A 25 22.26 -3.52 6.18
CA GLU A 25 22.89 -2.58 7.10
C GLU A 25 22.32 -1.17 6.95
N ILE A 26 22.23 -0.64 5.73
CA ILE A 26 21.65 0.68 5.48
C ILE A 26 20.18 0.71 5.91
N TYR A 27 19.45 -0.38 5.64
CA TYR A 27 18.05 -0.53 6.02
C TYR A 27 17.86 -0.47 7.54
N LYS A 28 18.63 -1.27 8.29
CA LYS A 28 18.63 -1.28 9.76
C LYS A 28 19.03 0.08 10.34
N TYR A 29 20.00 0.76 9.72
CA TYR A 29 20.38 2.09 10.13
C TYR A 29 19.18 3.05 10.03
N CYS A 30 18.55 3.13 8.85
CA CYS A 30 17.40 4.01 8.63
C CYS A 30 16.17 3.65 9.48
N ALA A 31 16.04 2.39 9.92
CA ALA A 31 14.98 1.93 10.81
C ALA A 31 15.17 2.33 12.28
N ASN A 32 16.36 2.84 12.67
CA ASN A 32 16.63 3.22 14.06
C ASN A 32 15.90 4.52 14.45
N ILE A 33 14.69 4.34 15.01
CA ILE A 33 13.81 5.44 15.43
C ILE A 33 14.47 6.30 16.50
N GLU A 34 15.04 5.70 17.55
CA GLU A 34 15.58 6.44 18.70
C GLU A 34 16.69 7.40 18.28
N LEU A 35 17.66 6.90 17.49
CA LEU A 35 18.76 7.67 16.96
C LEU A 35 18.26 8.82 16.09
N HIS A 36 17.47 8.50 15.07
CA HIS A 36 17.14 9.47 14.03
C HIS A 36 16.08 10.48 14.49
N LYS A 37 15.14 10.09 15.34
CA LYS A 37 14.17 11.01 15.97
C LYS A 37 14.90 12.03 16.83
N SER A 38 15.80 11.58 17.72
CA SER A 38 16.57 12.47 18.59
C SER A 38 17.45 13.45 17.79
N LYS A 39 18.22 12.96 16.79
CA LYS A 39 19.05 13.82 15.95
C LYS A 39 18.22 14.83 15.14
N SER A 40 17.07 14.41 14.60
CA SER A 40 16.18 15.28 13.84
C SER A 40 15.64 16.44 14.70
N LEU A 41 15.17 16.12 15.92
CA LEU A 41 14.62 17.11 16.84
C LEU A 41 15.71 18.07 17.34
N ASN A 42 16.91 17.57 17.64
CA ASN A 42 18.05 18.41 18.01
C ASN A 42 18.49 19.36 16.89
N ASP A 43 18.52 18.90 15.64
CA ASP A 43 18.86 19.72 14.47
C ASP A 43 17.87 20.90 14.30
N ILE A 44 16.57 20.64 14.52
CA ILE A 44 15.54 21.68 14.46
C ILE A 44 15.57 22.58 15.69
N GLY A 45 15.78 22.02 16.89
CA GLY A 45 15.93 22.79 18.12
C GLY A 45 17.07 23.82 18.00
N ALA A 46 18.20 23.43 17.38
CA ALA A 46 19.31 24.32 17.08
C ALA A 46 18.96 25.44 16.09
N LEU A 47 18.13 25.13 15.08
CA LEU A 47 17.62 26.13 14.13
C LEU A 47 16.70 27.16 14.82
N LEU A 48 15.76 26.68 15.65
CA LEU A 48 14.76 27.52 16.32
C LEU A 48 15.40 28.43 17.38
N THR A 49 16.41 27.94 18.11
CA THR A 49 17.10 28.72 19.16
C THR A 49 18.07 29.76 18.60
N ASN A 50 18.87 29.40 17.59
CA ASN A 50 19.94 30.29 17.11
C ASN A 50 19.50 31.23 15.98
N LYS A 51 18.32 31.03 15.38
CA LYS A 51 17.84 31.71 14.15
C LYS A 51 18.85 31.74 12.99
N ASN A 52 19.91 30.94 13.08
CA ASN A 52 21.05 31.00 12.17
C ASN A 52 21.10 29.70 11.37
N ASN A 53 20.83 29.80 10.08
CA ASN A 53 20.67 28.68 9.14
C ASN A 53 21.96 27.84 8.94
N THR A 54 23.10 28.29 9.47
CA THR A 54 24.43 27.68 9.27
C THR A 54 24.64 26.37 10.03
N LYS A 55 23.85 26.12 11.09
CA LYS A 55 23.87 24.87 11.88
C LYS A 55 22.75 23.90 11.55
N TYR A 56 21.82 24.26 10.66
CA TYR A 56 20.70 23.39 10.30
C TYR A 56 21.09 22.45 9.15
N TYR A 57 21.02 21.15 9.43
CA TYR A 57 21.51 20.10 8.56
C TYR A 57 20.43 19.39 7.76
N ARG A 58 19.16 19.73 7.99
CA ARG A 58 18.01 19.11 7.32
C ARG A 58 17.98 17.60 7.57
N TYR A 59 18.33 17.19 8.79
CA TYR A 59 18.50 15.78 9.16
C TYR A 59 17.25 14.95 8.86
N ALA A 60 16.07 15.45 9.24
CA ALA A 60 14.80 14.77 8.96
C ALA A 60 14.54 14.59 7.45
N SER A 61 14.93 15.56 6.62
CA SER A 61 14.79 15.44 5.16
C SER A 61 15.77 14.41 4.60
N ALA A 62 17.00 14.35 5.11
CA ALA A 62 17.98 13.32 4.75
C ALA A 62 17.48 11.92 5.13
N TRP A 63 16.88 11.79 6.32
CA TRP A 63 16.31 10.54 6.80
C TRP A 63 15.16 10.05 5.92
N ALA A 64 14.15 10.91 5.68
CA ALA A 64 13.03 10.58 4.80
C ALA A 64 13.50 10.25 3.37
N TYR A 65 14.47 11.00 2.84
CA TYR A 65 15.08 10.72 1.54
C TYR A 65 15.72 9.33 1.48
N CYS A 66 16.51 8.95 2.48
CA CYS A 66 17.16 7.63 2.53
C CYS A 66 16.13 6.50 2.62
N ILE A 67 15.09 6.66 3.43
CA ILE A 67 14.00 5.68 3.54
C ILE A 67 13.30 5.49 2.18
N VAL A 68 12.92 6.57 1.51
CA VAL A 68 12.26 6.48 0.20
C VAL A 68 13.18 5.79 -0.81
N LEU A 69 14.48 6.07 -0.77
CA LEU A 69 15.47 5.46 -1.65
C LEU A 69 15.64 3.96 -1.42
N LEU A 70 15.43 3.46 -0.20
CA LEU A 70 15.54 2.04 0.15
C LEU A 70 14.36 1.19 -0.32
N THR A 71 13.23 1.82 -0.66
CA THR A 71 11.98 1.11 -0.99
C THR A 71 11.44 1.48 -2.37
N ASN A 72 11.84 2.63 -2.93
CA ASN A 72 11.41 3.11 -4.24
C ASN A 72 12.64 3.30 -5.13
N ALA A 73 12.66 2.66 -6.31
CA ALA A 73 13.73 2.81 -7.31
C ALA A 73 13.63 4.15 -8.08
N TRP A 74 13.45 5.25 -7.35
CA TRP A 74 13.21 6.58 -7.88
C TRP A 74 14.50 7.38 -8.03
N ARG A 75 14.55 8.21 -9.07
CA ARG A 75 15.66 9.16 -9.24
C ARG A 75 15.59 10.21 -8.13
N ARG A 76 16.76 10.68 -7.67
CA ARG A 76 16.86 11.74 -6.64
C ARG A 76 15.90 12.90 -6.91
N ASN A 77 15.93 13.46 -8.11
CA ASN A 77 15.09 14.62 -8.45
C ASN A 77 13.59 14.30 -8.28
N THR A 78 13.16 13.09 -8.64
CA THR A 78 11.79 12.63 -8.44
C THR A 78 11.42 12.61 -6.95
N ILE A 79 12.29 12.09 -6.09
CA ILE A 79 12.07 12.06 -4.64
C ILE A 79 11.93 13.49 -4.08
N LEU A 80 12.78 14.42 -4.52
CA LEU A 80 12.78 15.80 -4.03
C LEU A 80 11.62 16.66 -4.56
N THR A 81 11.06 16.32 -5.72
CA THR A 81 10.07 17.16 -6.45
C THR A 81 8.70 16.52 -6.64
N GLN A 82 8.44 15.33 -6.09
CA GLN A 82 7.14 14.67 -6.22
C GLN A 82 6.50 14.27 -4.89
N ILE A 83 7.24 14.27 -3.78
CA ILE A 83 6.68 14.01 -2.46
C ILE A 83 6.01 15.31 -1.99
N PRO A 84 4.67 15.37 -1.93
CA PRO A 84 3.94 16.57 -1.54
C PRO A 84 4.09 16.81 -0.04
N ARG A 85 3.77 18.03 0.39
CA ARG A 85 3.40 18.33 1.79
C ARG A 85 2.32 17.36 2.26
N ILE A 86 2.28 17.11 3.57
CA ILE A 86 1.32 16.17 4.18
C ILE A 86 0.41 16.90 5.15
N ASP A 87 -0.83 16.42 5.29
CA ASP A 87 -1.76 16.88 6.30
C ASP A 87 -1.72 15.98 7.55
N LEU A 88 -1.31 16.57 8.67
CA LEU A 88 -1.24 15.88 9.95
C LEU A 88 -2.56 15.92 10.74
N SER A 89 -3.58 16.63 10.25
CA SER A 89 -4.86 16.84 10.97
C SER A 89 -5.58 15.54 11.34
N GLY A 90 -5.40 14.47 10.55
CA GLY A 90 -5.94 13.13 10.80
C GLY A 90 -5.15 12.28 11.79
N THR A 91 -4.08 12.83 12.39
CA THR A 91 -3.18 12.12 13.30
C THR A 91 -3.12 12.80 14.67
N ARG A 92 -2.57 12.12 15.69
CA ARG A 92 -2.28 12.77 16.99
C ARG A 92 -1.01 13.62 16.97
N ILE A 93 -0.30 13.65 15.85
CA ILE A 93 0.96 14.38 15.69
C ILE A 93 0.65 15.87 15.54
N CYS A 94 0.53 16.57 16.67
CA CYS A 94 0.13 17.97 16.70
C CYS A 94 1.31 18.96 16.66
N ASN A 95 2.49 18.56 17.12
CA ASN A 95 3.69 19.41 17.18
C ASN A 95 4.98 18.59 17.40
N LEU A 96 6.13 19.27 17.43
CA LEU A 96 7.44 18.62 17.61
C LEU A 96 7.60 18.07 19.04
N GLU A 97 7.01 18.73 20.05
CA GLU A 97 7.06 18.32 21.46
C GLU A 97 6.31 16.99 21.69
N TRP A 98 5.23 16.75 20.93
CA TRP A 98 4.53 15.47 20.95
C TRP A 98 5.43 14.35 20.44
N LEU A 99 6.17 14.59 19.35
CA LEU A 99 7.10 13.61 18.77
C LEU A 99 8.32 13.33 19.64
N GLU A 100 8.71 14.24 20.54
CA GLU A 100 9.77 13.95 21.53
C GLU A 100 9.37 12.76 22.41
N ASN A 101 8.14 12.80 22.93
CA ASN A 101 7.68 11.88 23.97
C ASN A 101 6.85 10.70 23.44
N ASN A 102 6.41 10.76 22.18
CA ASN A 102 5.53 9.76 21.60
C ASN A 102 6.07 9.23 20.28
N THR A 103 5.50 8.11 19.85
CA THR A 103 5.74 7.47 18.56
C THR A 103 4.38 7.29 17.88
N PRO A 104 4.22 7.68 16.61
CA PRO A 104 2.96 7.47 15.90
C PRO A 104 2.67 5.96 15.79
N SER A 105 1.39 5.62 15.88
CA SER A 105 0.92 4.27 15.61
C SER A 105 1.12 3.90 14.14
N LEU A 106 1.07 2.59 13.85
CA LEU A 106 1.13 2.11 12.47
C LEU A 106 -0.01 2.65 11.60
N GLU A 107 -1.22 2.83 12.17
CA GLU A 107 -2.36 3.43 11.45
C GLU A 107 -2.06 4.89 11.06
N GLU A 108 -1.50 5.69 11.98
CA GLU A 108 -1.11 7.08 11.69
C GLU A 108 0.00 7.14 10.64
N ALA A 109 0.99 6.24 10.72
CA ALA A 109 2.06 6.15 9.74
C ALA A 109 1.53 5.78 8.34
N ASN A 110 0.64 4.79 8.28
CA ASN A 110 -0.04 4.38 7.06
C ASN A 110 -0.86 5.54 6.46
N SER A 111 -1.58 6.31 7.29
CA SER A 111 -2.35 7.48 6.83
C SER A 111 -1.47 8.46 6.05
N ILE A 112 -0.30 8.82 6.60
CA ILE A 112 0.66 9.73 5.97
C ILE A 112 1.21 9.14 4.65
N ILE A 113 1.62 7.87 4.66
CA ILE A 113 2.20 7.20 3.49
C ILE A 113 1.19 7.12 2.34
N TYR A 114 -0.05 6.73 2.66
CA TYR A 114 -1.09 6.57 1.65
C TYR A 114 -1.58 7.92 1.12
N GLU A 115 -1.55 8.99 1.92
CA GLU A 115 -1.78 10.35 1.43
C GLU A 115 -0.80 10.74 0.33
N ILE A 116 0.50 10.55 0.58
CA ILE A 116 1.55 10.78 -0.42
C ILE A 116 1.31 9.92 -1.66
N GLY A 117 1.03 8.63 -1.46
CA GLY A 117 0.79 7.70 -2.55
C GLY A 117 -0.44 8.05 -3.41
N ARG A 118 -1.52 8.57 -2.81
CA ARG A 118 -2.69 9.07 -3.54
C ARG A 118 -2.33 10.22 -4.47
N TYR A 119 -1.60 11.21 -3.95
CA TYR A 119 -1.15 12.38 -4.73
C TYR A 119 -0.28 11.96 -5.92
N ILE A 120 0.70 11.09 -5.68
CA ILE A 120 1.63 10.62 -6.72
C ILE A 120 0.88 9.81 -7.79
N THR A 121 -0.02 8.93 -7.38
CA THR A 121 -0.89 8.17 -8.29
C THR A 121 -1.74 9.11 -9.16
N TYR A 122 -2.27 10.19 -8.60
CA TYR A 122 -3.04 11.19 -9.32
C TYR A 122 -2.20 11.93 -10.37
N ILE A 123 -0.99 12.39 -10.02
CA ILE A 123 -0.07 13.01 -10.98
C ILE A 123 0.24 12.07 -12.15
N ASN A 124 0.52 10.80 -11.85
CA ASN A 124 0.85 9.79 -12.84
C ASN A 124 -0.31 9.50 -13.81
N LYS A 125 -1.57 9.53 -13.33
CA LYS A 125 -2.76 9.40 -14.18
C LYS A 125 -2.84 10.52 -15.23
N ASN A 126 -2.48 11.75 -14.86
CA ASN A 126 -2.73 12.94 -15.69
C ASN A 126 -1.56 13.33 -16.61
N LYS A 127 -0.31 12.94 -16.30
CA LYS A 127 0.87 13.54 -16.97
C LYS A 127 1.73 12.63 -17.84
N VAL A 128 1.73 11.29 -17.71
CA VAL A 128 2.28 10.31 -18.67
C VAL A 128 2.24 8.90 -18.06
N ASN A 129 1.29 8.10 -18.56
CA ASN A 129 1.32 6.68 -18.90
C ASN A 129 2.08 5.61 -18.09
N GLN A 130 2.46 5.81 -16.81
CA GLN A 130 3.14 4.77 -16.01
C GLN A 130 2.80 4.82 -14.51
N GLU A 131 2.56 3.64 -13.94
CA GLU A 131 2.06 3.45 -12.58
C GLU A 131 3.22 3.21 -11.62
N SER A 132 3.91 4.28 -11.18
CA SER A 132 4.75 4.15 -9.98
C SER A 132 3.86 4.24 -8.75
N ILE A 133 3.89 3.19 -7.93
CA ILE A 133 3.21 3.14 -6.63
C ILE A 133 4.23 3.58 -5.58
N PHE A 134 3.84 4.53 -4.72
CA PHE A 134 4.66 4.91 -3.58
C PHE A 134 4.52 3.85 -2.48
N VAL A 135 5.64 3.27 -2.06
CA VAL A 135 5.67 2.18 -1.07
C VAL A 135 6.78 2.44 -0.05
N ILE A 136 6.48 2.20 1.21
CA ILE A 136 7.45 2.14 2.31
C ILE A 136 7.30 0.78 2.98
N GLY A 137 8.40 0.03 3.08
CA GLY A 137 8.43 -1.27 3.75
C GLY A 137 8.04 -1.20 5.22
N GLU A 138 7.44 -2.27 5.75
CA GLU A 138 6.82 -2.29 7.07
C GLU A 138 7.70 -1.73 8.21
N PRO A 139 8.97 -2.19 8.39
CA PRO A 139 9.84 -1.67 9.45
C PRO A 139 10.20 -0.18 9.29
N LEU A 140 10.05 0.37 8.08
CA LEU A 140 10.34 1.78 7.77
C LEU A 140 9.11 2.67 7.80
N LYS A 141 7.88 2.14 7.95
CA LYS A 141 6.65 2.94 7.95
C LYS A 141 6.64 3.98 9.06
N ILE A 142 6.89 3.54 10.31
CA ILE A 142 6.96 4.43 11.48
C ILE A 142 8.15 5.41 11.38
N PRO A 143 9.39 4.95 11.09
CA PRO A 143 10.53 5.84 10.81
C PRO A 143 10.21 6.93 9.78
N PHE A 144 9.60 6.55 8.66
CA PHE A 144 9.24 7.47 7.58
C PHE A 144 8.20 8.48 8.05
N ALA A 145 7.15 8.02 8.73
CA ALA A 145 6.10 8.89 9.25
C ALA A 145 6.65 9.95 10.20
N ILE A 146 7.55 9.56 11.12
CA ILE A 146 8.23 10.50 12.02
C ILE A 146 9.04 11.51 11.21
N ALA A 147 9.90 11.05 10.30
CA ALA A 147 10.73 11.93 9.48
C ALA A 147 9.89 12.93 8.67
N ALA A 148 8.82 12.43 8.04
CA ALA A 148 7.87 13.20 7.25
C ALA A 148 7.13 14.25 8.09
N SER A 149 6.61 13.86 9.26
CA SER A 149 5.94 14.79 10.18
C SER A 149 6.90 15.86 10.69
N ILE A 150 8.14 15.50 11.02
CA ILE A 150 9.16 16.48 11.44
C ILE A 150 9.42 17.49 10.30
N CYS A 151 9.56 17.03 9.06
CA CYS A 151 9.70 17.90 7.89
C CYS A 151 8.52 18.87 7.73
N GLU A 152 7.29 18.36 7.83
CA GLU A 152 6.06 19.15 7.71
C GLU A 152 5.96 20.21 8.80
N LEU A 153 6.07 19.81 10.07
CA LEU A 153 6.00 20.70 11.23
C LEU A 153 7.09 21.77 11.19
N THR A 154 8.29 21.42 10.71
CA THR A 154 9.38 22.39 10.50
C THR A 154 8.99 23.43 9.45
N LYS A 155 8.44 23.00 8.32
CA LYS A 155 7.99 23.93 7.27
C LYS A 155 6.87 24.84 7.75
N GLN A 156 5.92 24.32 8.52
CA GLN A 156 4.87 25.13 9.14
C GLN A 156 5.45 26.19 10.09
N ARG A 157 6.40 25.80 10.97
CA ARG A 157 7.07 26.74 11.89
C ARG A 157 7.89 27.81 11.16
N LEU A 158 8.53 27.45 10.04
CA LEU A 158 9.35 28.38 9.25
C LEU A 158 8.56 29.20 8.23
N VAL A 159 7.24 28.99 8.11
CA VAL A 159 6.38 29.62 7.10
C VAL A 159 6.97 29.42 5.70
N ASN A 160 7.32 28.17 5.39
CA ASN A 160 7.91 27.79 4.12
C ASN A 160 6.82 27.29 3.16
N ASP A 161 6.63 28.01 2.06
CA ASP A 161 5.57 27.74 1.07
C ASP A 161 5.98 26.75 -0.03
N GLU A 162 7.15 26.12 0.06
CA GLU A 162 7.58 25.14 -0.94
C GLU A 162 6.63 23.93 -0.95
N PRO A 163 6.17 23.51 -2.14
CA PRO A 163 5.08 22.53 -2.29
C PRO A 163 5.49 21.08 -1.97
N PHE A 164 6.79 20.80 -1.85
CA PHE A 164 7.33 19.47 -1.60
C PHE A 164 7.76 19.30 -0.15
N LEU A 165 7.63 18.10 0.39
CA LEU A 165 7.91 17.82 1.80
C LEU A 165 9.40 17.97 2.16
N LEU A 166 10.26 17.48 1.28
CA LEU A 166 11.70 17.41 1.54
C LEU A 166 12.37 18.75 1.24
N ASN A 167 13.24 19.18 2.15
CA ASN A 167 14.10 20.33 1.94
C ASN A 167 15.55 19.86 1.97
N LEU A 168 16.00 19.28 0.86
CA LEU A 168 17.40 18.93 0.63
C LEU A 168 17.90 19.66 -0.61
N SER A 169 19.19 19.97 -0.63
CA SER A 169 19.83 20.47 -1.82
C SER A 169 19.94 19.38 -2.89
N ASN A 170 19.88 19.78 -4.16
CA ASN A 170 19.97 18.85 -5.30
C ASN A 170 21.30 18.07 -5.34
N ASP A 171 22.33 18.62 -4.70
CA ASP A 171 23.66 18.05 -4.57
C ASP A 171 23.83 17.14 -3.34
N PHE A 172 22.74 16.69 -2.67
CA PHE A 172 22.82 15.72 -1.57
C PHE A 172 23.66 14.50 -1.95
N SER A 173 24.91 14.51 -1.52
CA SER A 173 25.99 13.58 -1.90
C SER A 173 26.88 13.33 -0.69
N HIS A 174 27.78 12.36 -0.79
CA HIS A 174 28.73 12.03 0.27
C HIS A 174 29.60 13.21 0.72
N GLU A 175 29.77 14.23 -0.14
CA GLU A 175 30.53 15.44 0.17
C GLU A 175 29.70 16.46 0.97
N SER A 176 28.37 16.42 0.83
CA SER A 176 27.45 17.37 1.44
C SER A 176 27.42 17.24 2.97
N LYS A 177 27.27 18.38 3.65
CA LYS A 177 27.23 18.44 5.12
C LYS A 177 26.06 17.62 5.70
N SER A 178 24.88 17.73 5.08
CA SER A 178 23.68 16.96 5.46
C SER A 178 23.92 15.44 5.41
N TYR A 179 24.58 14.95 4.37
CA TYR A 179 24.91 13.53 4.24
C TYR A 179 25.87 13.07 5.33
N LYS A 180 26.99 13.78 5.50
CA LYS A 180 28.03 13.43 6.48
C LYS A 180 27.46 13.34 7.89
N ILE A 181 26.58 14.27 8.24
CA ILE A 181 25.94 14.29 9.57
C ILE A 181 24.89 13.19 9.69
N PHE A 182 24.14 12.91 8.63
CA PHE A 182 23.18 11.81 8.63
C PHE A 182 23.86 10.45 8.84
N PHE A 183 25.01 10.21 8.21
CA PHE A 183 25.77 8.96 8.30
C PHE A 183 26.89 8.95 9.36
N GLU A 184 27.01 9.98 10.19
CA GLU A 184 28.09 10.11 11.20
C GLU A 184 28.17 8.92 12.17
N MET A 185 27.02 8.32 12.51
CA MET A 185 26.93 7.18 13.43
C MET A 185 26.69 5.86 12.69
N PHE A 186 26.88 5.83 11.37
CA PHE A 186 26.79 4.62 10.59
C PHE A 186 28.14 3.91 10.60
N ASN A 187 28.22 2.79 11.34
CA ASN A 187 29.46 2.04 11.56
C ASN A 187 29.82 1.15 10.35
N SER A 188 29.82 1.72 9.16
CA SER A 188 30.14 1.01 7.91
C SER A 188 30.71 1.98 6.89
N ASP A 189 31.69 1.54 6.10
CA ASP A 189 32.31 2.34 5.04
C ASP A 189 31.42 2.45 3.78
N ILE A 190 30.17 1.97 3.86
CA ILE A 190 29.24 1.96 2.75
C ILE A 190 28.76 3.38 2.44
N ILE A 191 29.04 3.83 1.22
CA ILE A 191 28.54 5.09 0.68
C ILE A 191 27.18 4.82 0.01
N LEU A 192 26.11 5.38 0.58
CA LEU A 192 24.78 5.42 -0.05
C LEU A 192 24.75 6.36 -1.27
N GLU A 193 24.39 5.84 -2.43
CA GLU A 193 24.24 6.55 -3.69
C GLU A 193 22.90 6.22 -4.35
N ASN A 194 22.21 7.23 -4.90
CA ASN A 194 20.91 7.04 -5.56
C ASN A 194 20.99 6.05 -6.73
N ARG A 195 22.02 6.16 -7.56
CA ARG A 195 22.17 5.32 -8.76
C ARG A 195 22.47 3.87 -8.37
N LYS A 196 23.40 3.66 -7.44
CA LYS A 196 23.76 2.33 -6.93
C LYS A 196 22.58 1.66 -6.23
N MET A 197 21.81 2.40 -5.41
CA MET A 197 20.63 1.86 -4.73
C MET A 197 19.52 1.52 -5.72
N ASN A 198 19.23 2.38 -6.70
CA ASN A 198 18.23 2.07 -7.72
C ASN A 198 18.59 0.80 -8.50
N ARG A 199 19.85 0.64 -8.92
CA ARG A 199 20.33 -0.59 -9.56
C ARG A 199 20.21 -1.80 -8.63
N THR A 200 20.48 -1.63 -7.34
CA THR A 200 20.33 -2.67 -6.33
C THR A 200 18.88 -3.14 -6.21
N LEU A 201 17.94 -2.21 -6.01
CA LEU A 201 16.51 -2.51 -5.93
C LEU A 201 16.01 -3.18 -7.20
N GLU A 202 16.43 -2.71 -8.37
CA GLU A 202 16.07 -3.35 -9.62
C GLU A 202 16.67 -4.74 -9.78
N SER A 203 17.91 -4.95 -9.34
CA SER A 203 18.51 -6.28 -9.34
C SER A 203 17.79 -7.20 -8.36
N PHE A 204 17.38 -6.74 -7.17
CA PHE A 204 16.56 -7.52 -6.25
C PHE A 204 15.18 -7.83 -6.84
N TYR A 205 14.52 -6.83 -7.40
CA TYR A 205 13.27 -7.00 -8.15
C TYR A 205 13.48 -8.07 -9.21
N ASN A 206 14.44 -7.89 -10.12
CA ASN A 206 14.69 -8.89 -11.15
C ASN A 206 14.97 -10.26 -10.56
N SER A 207 15.79 -10.39 -9.53
CA SER A 207 16.13 -11.69 -8.90
C SER A 207 14.89 -12.39 -8.33
N ILE A 208 14.03 -11.66 -7.61
CA ILE A 208 12.73 -12.16 -7.11
C ILE A 208 11.80 -12.57 -8.27
N TYR A 209 11.98 -11.97 -9.45
CA TYR A 209 11.11 -12.16 -10.60
C TYR A 209 11.71 -13.01 -11.74
N SER A 210 12.99 -13.43 -11.66
CA SER A 210 13.69 -14.11 -12.78
C SER A 210 13.38 -15.59 -12.81
N ASP A 211 13.16 -16.21 -11.65
CA ASP A 211 12.74 -17.61 -11.55
C ASP A 211 11.40 -17.88 -12.26
N ASN A 212 10.67 -16.82 -12.60
CA ASN A 212 9.34 -16.88 -13.22
C ASN A 212 9.29 -16.32 -14.66
N GLY A 213 10.43 -15.95 -15.26
CA GLY A 213 10.49 -15.46 -16.64
C GLY A 213 9.90 -14.06 -16.89
N GLU A 214 9.52 -13.30 -15.85
CA GLU A 214 8.83 -12.00 -15.98
C GLU A 214 9.58 -10.77 -15.42
N GLY A 215 10.76 -10.93 -14.80
CA GLY A 215 11.43 -9.84 -14.06
C GLY A 215 11.68 -8.54 -14.82
N LEU A 216 11.89 -8.64 -16.13
CA LEU A 216 12.13 -7.48 -16.98
C LEU A 216 10.90 -6.56 -17.14
N LYS A 217 9.67 -7.06 -16.94
CA LYS A 217 8.44 -6.25 -16.95
C LYS A 217 8.26 -5.49 -15.63
N THR A 218 8.68 -6.05 -14.51
CA THR A 218 8.43 -5.47 -13.18
C THR A 218 9.44 -4.41 -12.77
N ALA A 219 10.71 -4.56 -13.20
CA ALA A 219 11.68 -3.47 -13.15
C ALA A 219 11.16 -2.20 -13.88
N LYS A 220 10.26 -2.36 -14.88
CA LYS A 220 9.60 -1.22 -15.54
C LYS A 220 8.51 -0.58 -14.68
N TYR A 221 7.70 -1.37 -13.99
CA TYR A 221 6.65 -0.87 -13.07
C TYR A 221 7.26 -0.06 -11.92
N ALA A 222 8.33 -0.57 -11.30
CA ALA A 222 9.05 0.15 -10.25
C ALA A 222 9.67 1.48 -10.74
N ARG A 223 10.08 1.54 -12.02
CA ARG A 223 10.76 2.71 -12.61
C ARG A 223 9.85 3.70 -13.34
N GLY A 224 8.63 3.30 -13.69
CA GLY A 224 7.81 4.04 -14.63
C GLY A 224 8.54 4.36 -15.96
N HIS A 225 9.25 3.39 -16.57
CA HIS A 225 9.74 3.48 -17.97
C HIS A 225 9.20 2.40 -18.96
N LYS A 226 8.60 2.80 -20.11
CA LYS A 226 8.06 1.92 -21.17
C LYS A 226 9.10 1.35 -22.14
N ARG A 227 10.27 1.98 -22.30
CA ARG A 227 11.33 1.51 -23.21
C ARG A 227 12.43 0.80 -22.42
N ILE A 228 12.68 -0.46 -22.79
CA ILE A 228 13.89 -1.19 -22.41
C ILE A 228 14.98 -0.67 -23.34
N GLU A 229 15.83 0.23 -22.86
CA GLU A 229 17.22 0.14 -23.32
C GLU A 229 17.87 -0.93 -22.47
N THR A 230 18.17 -2.03 -23.15
CA THR A 230 18.79 -3.25 -22.64
C THR A 230 20.08 -2.90 -21.91
N THR A 231 20.07 -2.93 -20.58
CA THR A 231 21.31 -2.88 -19.79
C THR A 231 21.13 -3.50 -18.40
N ILE A 232 20.28 -4.51 -18.26
CA ILE A 232 20.18 -5.28 -17.02
C ILE A 232 20.78 -6.66 -17.27
N GLU A 233 22.11 -6.72 -17.28
CA GLU A 233 22.90 -7.97 -17.32
C GLU A 233 23.24 -8.49 -15.91
N HIS A 234 22.65 -7.92 -14.85
CA HIS A 234 23.12 -8.09 -13.46
C HIS A 234 22.06 -8.81 -12.60
N TYR A 235 22.14 -10.13 -12.57
CA TYR A 235 21.38 -10.97 -11.63
C TYR A 235 22.18 -11.16 -10.33
N VAL A 236 21.51 -11.01 -9.18
CA VAL A 236 22.06 -11.36 -7.87
C VAL A 236 21.48 -12.73 -7.52
N ILE A 237 22.33 -13.67 -7.11
CA ILE A 237 21.87 -14.96 -6.60
C ILE A 237 21.55 -14.75 -5.12
N LEU A 238 20.27 -14.89 -4.76
CA LEU A 238 19.77 -14.80 -3.40
C LEU A 238 19.30 -16.20 -2.98
N THR A 239 19.36 -16.48 -1.68
CA THR A 239 18.72 -17.66 -1.08
C THR A 239 17.21 -17.46 -0.95
N ASP A 240 16.46 -18.56 -0.80
CA ASP A 240 15.00 -18.50 -0.64
C ASP A 240 14.60 -17.68 0.61
N GLU A 241 15.34 -17.83 1.71
CA GLU A 241 15.11 -17.03 2.93
C GLU A 241 15.36 -15.53 2.70
N GLU A 242 16.39 -15.17 1.94
CA GLU A 242 16.69 -13.77 1.58
C GLU A 242 15.60 -13.19 0.66
N ILE A 243 15.05 -14.00 -0.25
CA ILE A 243 13.93 -13.61 -1.12
C ILE A 243 12.68 -13.33 -0.29
N ASP A 244 12.31 -14.22 0.62
CA ASP A 244 11.14 -14.05 1.48
C ASP A 244 11.26 -12.79 2.35
N GLU A 245 12.42 -12.55 2.96
CA GLU A 245 12.67 -11.35 3.75
C GLU A 245 12.59 -10.09 2.88
N LEU A 246 13.16 -10.08 1.67
CA LEU A 246 13.06 -8.95 0.75
C LEU A 246 11.64 -8.69 0.27
N ILE A 247 10.83 -9.73 0.07
CA ILE A 247 9.44 -9.58 -0.36
C ILE A 247 8.62 -8.85 0.71
N LEU A 248 8.74 -9.28 1.97
CA LEU A 248 8.11 -8.59 3.09
C LEU A 248 8.62 -7.15 3.23
N THR A 249 9.92 -6.95 3.02
CA THR A 249 10.59 -5.66 3.18
C THR A 249 10.27 -4.65 2.07
N LEU A 250 10.12 -5.10 0.82
CA LEU A 250 10.03 -4.23 -0.36
C LEU A 250 8.62 -4.11 -0.94
N PHE A 251 7.77 -5.12 -0.73
CA PHE A 251 6.56 -5.26 -1.54
C PHE A 251 5.26 -5.33 -0.75
N GLU A 252 5.25 -5.16 0.58
CA GLU A 252 3.99 -5.07 1.31
C GLU A 252 3.16 -3.86 0.81
N ARG A 253 2.16 -4.14 -0.04
CA ARG A 253 1.54 -3.15 -0.94
C ARG A 253 0.17 -2.64 -0.49
N GLY A 254 -0.22 -2.87 0.77
CA GLY A 254 -1.58 -2.57 1.22
C GLY A 254 -2.61 -3.34 0.40
N ASN A 255 -2.38 -4.64 0.21
CA ASN A 255 -3.33 -5.53 -0.46
C ASN A 255 -4.40 -6.00 0.52
N PHE A 256 -5.63 -6.15 0.04
CA PHE A 256 -6.79 -6.63 0.78
C PHE A 256 -7.75 -7.38 -0.15
N GLY A 257 -8.85 -7.91 0.39
CA GLY A 257 -9.80 -8.73 -0.36
C GLY A 257 -9.83 -10.17 0.15
N PHE A 258 -10.96 -10.83 -0.07
CA PHE A 258 -11.22 -12.19 0.40
C PHE A 258 -10.10 -13.18 0.03
N ALA A 259 -9.71 -13.23 -1.25
CA ALA A 259 -8.63 -14.10 -1.70
C ALA A 259 -7.30 -13.85 -0.96
N TYR A 260 -6.92 -12.58 -0.79
CA TYR A 260 -5.69 -12.21 -0.10
C TYR A 260 -5.73 -12.66 1.37
N LYS A 261 -6.87 -12.41 2.04
CA LYS A 261 -7.11 -12.84 3.42
C LYS A 261 -6.95 -14.35 3.58
N ILE A 262 -7.61 -15.15 2.74
CA ILE A 262 -7.53 -16.62 2.85
C ILE A 262 -6.12 -17.15 2.57
N ILE A 263 -5.38 -16.57 1.61
CA ILE A 263 -3.98 -16.95 1.36
C ILE A 263 -3.13 -16.69 2.61
N ALA A 264 -3.26 -15.48 3.18
CA ALA A 264 -2.54 -15.06 4.37
C ALA A 264 -2.86 -15.96 5.58
N GLU A 265 -4.15 -16.21 5.86
CA GLU A 265 -4.60 -17.12 6.94
C GLU A 265 -4.03 -18.53 6.78
N THR A 266 -4.01 -19.04 5.55
CA THR A 266 -3.55 -20.42 5.28
C THR A 266 -2.04 -20.55 5.45
N LEU A 267 -1.26 -19.50 5.13
CA LEU A 267 0.20 -19.53 5.22
C LEU A 267 0.74 -19.25 6.63
N TYR A 268 0.12 -18.31 7.35
CA TYR A 268 0.68 -17.75 8.58
C TYR A 268 -0.16 -18.05 9.83
N GLY A 269 -1.26 -18.80 9.69
CA GLY A 269 -2.25 -18.97 10.75
C GLY A 269 -3.12 -17.74 10.90
N ASP A 270 -3.73 -17.54 12.08
CA ASP A 270 -4.52 -16.35 12.38
C ASP A 270 -3.69 -15.10 12.07
N PHE A 271 -3.97 -14.47 10.93
CA PHE A 271 -3.42 -13.17 10.61
C PHE A 271 -4.01 -12.26 11.68
N ASP A 272 -3.20 -11.45 12.38
CA ASP A 272 -3.51 -10.69 13.61
C ASP A 272 -4.72 -9.70 13.52
N CYS A 273 -5.49 -9.80 12.44
CA CYS A 273 -6.90 -9.42 12.31
C CYS A 273 -7.88 -10.30 13.14
N ASP A 274 -7.42 -11.42 13.72
CA ASP A 274 -8.23 -12.52 14.24
C ASP A 274 -8.71 -12.46 15.71
N LYS A 275 -8.99 -11.28 16.26
CA LYS A 275 -9.80 -11.17 17.50
C LYS A 275 -11.16 -10.50 17.36
N LYS A 276 -11.60 -10.20 16.13
CA LYS A 276 -12.88 -9.49 15.91
C LYS A 276 -13.83 -10.13 14.91
N LEU A 277 -13.52 -11.31 14.36
CA LEU A 277 -14.47 -11.99 13.46
C LEU A 277 -15.64 -12.63 14.24
N THR A 278 -15.36 -13.22 15.40
CA THR A 278 -16.39 -13.84 16.25
C THR A 278 -17.30 -12.81 16.92
N ASN A 279 -16.79 -11.61 17.23
CA ASN A 279 -17.61 -10.51 17.79
C ASN A 279 -18.49 -9.81 16.73
N LYS A 280 -18.10 -9.81 15.44
CA LYS A 280 -18.95 -9.29 14.35
C LYS A 280 -20.20 -10.12 14.12
N ILE A 281 -20.16 -11.42 14.40
CA ILE A 281 -21.34 -12.30 14.30
C ILE A 281 -22.36 -11.95 15.39
N VAL A 282 -21.92 -11.41 16.53
CA VAL A 282 -22.78 -10.96 17.63
C VAL A 282 -23.25 -9.52 17.42
N GLU A 283 -22.39 -8.61 16.98
CA GLU A 283 -22.73 -7.19 16.75
C GLU A 283 -23.69 -7.00 15.55
N ILE A 284 -23.57 -7.83 14.51
CA ILE A 284 -24.50 -7.84 13.37
C ILE A 284 -25.86 -8.47 13.76
N LYS A 285 -25.86 -9.47 14.65
CA LYS A 285 -27.08 -10.09 15.21
C LYS A 285 -27.85 -9.15 16.14
N GLU A 286 -27.14 -8.34 16.93
CA GLU A 286 -27.75 -7.38 17.86
C GLU A 286 -28.34 -6.15 17.16
N THR A 287 -27.81 -5.77 16.00
CA THR A 287 -28.25 -4.54 15.32
C THR A 287 -29.45 -4.76 14.41
N PHE A 288 -29.63 -5.92 13.78
CA PHE A 288 -30.67 -6.10 12.75
C PHE A 288 -31.20 -7.54 12.71
N GLY A 289 -32.40 -7.72 13.28
CA GLY A 289 -33.09 -9.00 13.45
C GLY A 289 -33.57 -9.68 12.16
N ASP A 290 -34.37 -10.72 12.39
CA ASP A 290 -34.58 -11.88 11.53
C ASP A 290 -35.71 -11.77 10.47
N ILE A 291 -35.59 -12.63 9.45
CA ILE A 291 -36.65 -13.25 8.59
C ILE A 291 -37.12 -12.58 7.25
N ASP A 292 -37.03 -13.40 6.19
CA ASP A 292 -37.79 -13.66 4.95
C ASP A 292 -38.37 -12.57 4.00
N LYS A 293 -37.81 -12.46 2.79
CA LYS A 293 -38.39 -12.96 1.49
C LYS A 293 -37.54 -12.54 0.28
N LEU A 294 -37.59 -13.37 -0.77
CA LEU A 294 -36.56 -13.52 -1.81
C LEU A 294 -37.15 -13.67 -3.22
N GLU A 295 -36.43 -13.16 -4.23
CA GLU A 295 -36.22 -13.88 -5.51
C GLU A 295 -35.16 -13.21 -6.42
N ALA A 296 -35.15 -11.89 -6.59
CA ALA A 296 -34.23 -11.25 -7.57
C ALA A 296 -32.79 -11.02 -7.07
N THR A 297 -32.59 -10.88 -5.75
CA THR A 297 -31.28 -10.59 -5.15
C THR A 297 -30.57 -11.83 -4.58
N CYS A 298 -31.29 -12.93 -4.35
CA CYS A 298 -30.69 -14.20 -3.93
C CYS A 298 -29.54 -14.60 -4.84
N GLY A 299 -29.72 -14.40 -6.14
CA GLY A 299 -28.72 -14.73 -7.14
C GLY A 299 -27.37 -14.04 -6.90
N VAL A 300 -27.36 -12.78 -6.44
CA VAL A 300 -26.10 -12.03 -6.22
C VAL A 300 -25.42 -12.48 -4.93
N ILE A 301 -26.18 -12.65 -3.84
CA ILE A 301 -25.62 -13.06 -2.54
C ILE A 301 -25.19 -14.52 -2.56
N ASN A 302 -26.03 -15.42 -3.08
CA ASN A 302 -25.69 -16.83 -3.24
C ASN A 302 -24.48 -16.98 -4.17
N ARG A 303 -24.41 -16.19 -5.25
CA ARG A 303 -23.22 -16.17 -6.11
C ARG A 303 -21.98 -15.73 -5.36
N LEU A 304 -22.02 -14.66 -4.56
CA LEU A 304 -20.86 -14.22 -3.79
C LEU A 304 -20.41 -15.25 -2.75
N SER A 305 -21.35 -15.83 -2.02
CA SER A 305 -21.06 -16.89 -1.03
C SER A 305 -20.49 -18.13 -1.71
N PHE A 306 -21.05 -18.52 -2.85
CA PHE A 306 -20.55 -19.61 -3.68
C PHE A 306 -19.15 -19.31 -4.22
N ASP A 307 -18.94 -18.12 -4.79
CA ASP A 307 -17.63 -17.68 -5.30
C ASP A 307 -16.58 -17.62 -4.19
N GLN A 308 -16.95 -17.23 -2.96
CA GLN A 308 -16.08 -17.27 -1.79
C GLN A 308 -15.71 -18.71 -1.40
N GLN A 309 -16.69 -19.61 -1.37
CA GLN A 309 -16.45 -21.02 -1.07
C GLN A 309 -15.54 -21.67 -2.11
N GLU A 310 -15.79 -21.45 -3.39
CA GLU A 310 -14.93 -21.94 -4.47
C GLU A 310 -13.51 -21.35 -4.39
N ALA A 311 -13.38 -20.04 -4.14
CA ALA A 311 -12.06 -19.41 -3.97
C ALA A 311 -11.29 -20.02 -2.80
N ARG A 312 -11.97 -20.31 -1.69
CA ARG A 312 -11.38 -20.98 -0.52
C ARG A 312 -10.94 -22.41 -0.86
N GLU A 313 -11.77 -23.17 -1.57
CA GLU A 313 -11.44 -24.52 -1.99
C GLU A 313 -10.28 -24.55 -2.99
N TYR A 314 -10.21 -23.58 -3.90
CA TYR A 314 -9.08 -23.41 -4.81
C TYR A 314 -7.78 -23.20 -4.04
N ILE A 315 -7.77 -22.27 -3.08
CA ILE A 315 -6.57 -21.97 -2.26
C ILE A 315 -6.16 -23.19 -1.44
N LYS A 316 -7.10 -23.90 -0.82
CA LYS A 316 -6.82 -25.10 -0.01
C LYS A 316 -6.28 -26.29 -0.80
N LYS A 317 -6.48 -26.32 -2.12
CA LYS A 317 -5.96 -27.38 -3.00
C LYS A 317 -4.51 -27.15 -3.42
N LEU A 318 -3.98 -25.93 -3.25
CA LEU A 318 -2.60 -25.61 -3.59
C LEU A 318 -1.64 -26.24 -2.58
N GLU A 319 -0.50 -26.73 -3.07
CA GLU A 319 0.58 -27.14 -2.18
C GLU A 319 1.23 -25.92 -1.50
N LEU A 320 1.90 -26.13 -0.36
CA LEU A 320 2.49 -25.03 0.42
C LEU A 320 3.43 -24.14 -0.41
N ASN A 321 4.24 -24.74 -1.28
CA ASN A 321 5.16 -24.01 -2.15
C ASN A 321 4.43 -23.19 -3.21
N GLU A 322 3.37 -23.74 -3.81
CA GLU A 322 2.53 -23.02 -4.78
C GLU A 322 1.79 -21.86 -4.12
N LEU A 323 1.34 -22.04 -2.87
CA LEU A 323 0.66 -21.01 -2.10
C LEU A 323 1.62 -19.87 -1.71
N ARG A 324 2.86 -20.20 -1.30
CA ARG A 324 3.91 -19.22 -1.05
C ARG A 324 4.25 -18.43 -2.32
N GLU A 325 4.40 -19.13 -3.45
CA GLU A 325 4.61 -18.46 -4.75
C GLU A 325 3.45 -17.51 -5.08
N LEU A 326 2.20 -17.96 -4.91
CA LEU A 326 1.01 -17.15 -5.15
C LEU A 326 0.97 -15.90 -4.26
N TYR A 327 1.28 -16.04 -2.97
CA TYR A 327 1.32 -14.93 -2.01
C TYR A 327 2.41 -13.93 -2.36
N SER A 328 3.64 -14.42 -2.60
CA SER A 328 4.78 -13.62 -3.03
C SER A 328 4.48 -12.82 -4.29
N ARG A 329 3.83 -13.46 -5.28
CA ARG A 329 3.41 -12.79 -6.52
C ARG A 329 2.29 -11.78 -6.30
N ALA A 330 1.34 -12.06 -5.41
CA ALA A 330 0.28 -11.14 -5.06
C ALA A 330 0.81 -9.88 -4.38
N ILE A 331 1.67 -10.05 -3.36
CA ILE A 331 2.38 -8.95 -2.70
C ILE A 331 3.16 -8.14 -3.75
N ALA A 332 3.86 -8.84 -4.64
CA ALA A 332 4.70 -8.20 -5.64
C ALA A 332 3.95 -7.67 -6.87
N GLY A 333 2.60 -7.72 -6.89
CA GLY A 333 1.79 -7.12 -7.95
C GLY A 333 1.89 -7.82 -9.31
N LEU A 334 2.27 -9.09 -9.34
CA LEU A 334 2.57 -9.85 -10.56
C LEU A 334 1.40 -10.69 -11.07
N LEU A 335 0.28 -10.72 -10.35
CA LEU A 335 -0.86 -11.48 -10.80
C LEU A 335 -1.55 -10.75 -11.94
N ASN A 336 -2.20 -11.53 -12.81
CA ASN A 336 -2.97 -10.98 -13.92
C ASN A 336 -4.11 -10.10 -13.39
N SER A 337 -4.44 -9.07 -14.16
CA SER A 337 -5.49 -8.14 -13.80
C SER A 337 -6.24 -7.62 -15.01
N ASN A 338 -7.55 -7.46 -14.83
CA ASN A 338 -8.44 -6.81 -15.79
C ASN A 338 -8.77 -5.36 -15.39
N LEU A 339 -8.35 -4.92 -14.18
CA LEU A 339 -8.70 -3.62 -13.63
C LEU A 339 -7.52 -3.01 -12.85
N LYS A 340 -7.24 -1.72 -13.08
CA LYS A 340 -6.17 -1.00 -12.39
C LYS A 340 -6.31 -1.09 -10.87
N ASN A 341 -5.19 -1.40 -10.18
CA ASN A 341 -5.12 -1.62 -8.73
C ASN A 341 -5.84 -2.89 -8.23
N TYR A 342 -6.14 -3.83 -9.12
CA TYR A 342 -6.64 -5.17 -8.78
C TYR A 342 -5.67 -6.22 -9.32
N GLN A 343 -5.77 -7.44 -8.77
CA GLN A 343 -5.04 -8.63 -9.15
C GLN A 343 -5.98 -9.84 -9.02
N CYS A 344 -5.74 -10.92 -9.77
CA CYS A 344 -6.58 -12.11 -9.74
C CYS A 344 -5.76 -13.35 -9.40
N ILE A 345 -6.24 -14.18 -8.48
CA ILE A 345 -5.57 -15.46 -8.15
C ILE A 345 -5.72 -16.53 -9.24
N LEU A 346 -6.67 -16.33 -10.17
CA LEU A 346 -6.91 -17.24 -11.27
C LEU A 346 -6.14 -16.80 -12.52
N LYS A 347 -5.35 -17.70 -13.10
CA LYS A 347 -4.61 -17.47 -14.36
C LYS A 347 -5.54 -17.07 -15.52
N ARG A 348 -6.75 -17.63 -15.56
CA ARG A 348 -7.79 -17.30 -16.55
C ARG A 348 -9.06 -16.91 -15.80
N CYS A 349 -9.63 -15.75 -16.13
CA CYS A 349 -10.85 -15.27 -15.50
C CYS A 349 -12.03 -16.23 -15.77
N LYS A 350 -12.77 -16.59 -14.73
CA LYS A 350 -13.97 -17.46 -14.83
C LYS A 350 -15.12 -16.79 -15.60
N TYR A 351 -15.14 -15.45 -15.66
CA TYR A 351 -16.25 -14.67 -16.21
C TYR A 351 -15.94 -14.06 -17.59
N ILE A 352 -15.05 -14.67 -18.39
CA ILE A 352 -14.63 -14.14 -19.70
C ILE A 352 -15.80 -14.02 -20.69
N ASP A 353 -16.74 -14.97 -20.63
CA ASP A 353 -17.84 -15.09 -21.61
C ASP A 353 -19.12 -14.35 -21.19
N GLU A 354 -19.13 -13.72 -20.01
CA GLU A 354 -20.28 -12.98 -19.46
C GLU A 354 -20.10 -11.46 -19.61
N MET A 355 -20.10 -10.95 -20.86
CA MET A 355 -20.12 -9.53 -21.27
C MET A 355 -19.22 -8.54 -20.48
N GLN A 356 -18.08 -8.18 -21.08
CA GLN A 356 -17.33 -6.88 -21.14
C GLN A 356 -17.48 -5.80 -20.02
N THR A 357 -17.97 -6.10 -18.83
CA THR A 357 -18.16 -5.12 -17.77
C THR A 357 -17.03 -5.26 -16.75
N ASN A 358 -16.03 -4.39 -16.88
CA ASN A 358 -14.85 -4.29 -16.01
C ASN A 358 -15.19 -4.06 -14.52
N ASP A 359 -16.46 -3.81 -14.17
CA ASP A 359 -16.90 -3.54 -12.80
C ASP A 359 -16.98 -4.77 -11.89
N ARG A 360 -17.03 -6.00 -12.42
CA ARG A 360 -17.19 -7.19 -11.56
C ARG A 360 -15.98 -7.49 -10.68
N CYS A 361 -14.78 -7.06 -11.07
CA CYS A 361 -13.58 -7.23 -10.24
C CYS A 361 -13.71 -6.51 -8.88
N LYS A 362 -14.54 -5.46 -8.79
CA LYS A 362 -14.80 -4.71 -7.56
C LYS A 362 -15.47 -5.56 -6.47
N ALA A 363 -16.25 -6.57 -6.85
CA ALA A 363 -16.97 -7.46 -5.94
C ALA A 363 -16.53 -8.94 -6.04
N CYS A 364 -15.49 -9.25 -6.82
CA CYS A 364 -15.06 -10.62 -7.09
C CYS A 364 -14.30 -11.23 -5.90
N SER A 365 -14.66 -12.45 -5.49
CA SER A 365 -14.01 -13.17 -4.39
C SER A 365 -12.58 -13.61 -4.70
N TYR A 366 -12.24 -13.75 -5.98
CA TYR A 366 -10.90 -14.11 -6.49
C TYR A 366 -9.98 -12.89 -6.64
N ALA A 367 -10.49 -11.68 -6.43
CA ALA A 367 -9.72 -10.45 -6.59
C ALA A 367 -8.90 -10.13 -5.34
N ILE A 368 -7.64 -9.75 -5.57
CA ILE A 368 -6.76 -9.10 -4.61
C ILE A 368 -6.77 -7.62 -4.96
N ILE A 369 -7.22 -6.79 -4.02
CA ILE A 369 -7.45 -5.37 -4.21
C ILE A 369 -6.31 -4.62 -3.56
N ASN A 370 -5.72 -3.67 -4.27
CA ASN A 370 -4.72 -2.78 -3.70
C ASN A 370 -5.39 -1.56 -3.06
N ILE A 371 -4.84 -1.02 -1.97
CA ILE A 371 -5.39 0.15 -1.27
C ILE A 371 -5.66 1.34 -2.20
N TYR A 372 -4.86 1.58 -3.24
CA TYR A 372 -5.10 2.68 -4.18
C TYR A 372 -6.35 2.46 -5.07
N ALA A 373 -6.94 1.26 -5.09
CA ALA A 373 -8.26 1.04 -5.66
C ALA A 373 -9.37 1.73 -4.85
N LEU A 374 -9.13 2.05 -3.57
CA LEU A 374 -10.08 2.76 -2.72
C LEU A 374 -10.46 4.13 -3.28
N SER A 375 -9.61 4.79 -4.07
CA SER A 375 -10.01 6.02 -4.78
C SER A 375 -11.28 5.77 -5.60
N ASN A 376 -11.31 4.73 -6.43
CA ASN A 376 -12.48 4.43 -7.25
C ASN A 376 -13.63 3.80 -6.44
N ILE A 377 -13.33 2.99 -5.42
CA ILE A 377 -14.37 2.34 -4.58
C ILE A 377 -15.10 3.41 -3.77
N MET A 378 -14.36 4.33 -3.14
CA MET A 378 -14.92 5.40 -2.31
C MET A 378 -15.62 6.46 -3.14
N ASP A 379 -15.12 6.81 -4.33
CA ASP A 379 -15.83 7.69 -5.28
C ASP A 379 -17.20 7.10 -5.64
N ASN A 380 -17.24 5.81 -5.99
CA ASN A 380 -18.49 5.10 -6.29
C ASN A 380 -19.42 5.01 -5.07
N TYR A 381 -18.85 4.81 -3.88
CA TYR A 381 -19.61 4.73 -2.63
C TYR A 381 -20.28 6.07 -2.32
N ILE A 382 -19.54 7.18 -2.40
CA ILE A 382 -20.08 8.53 -2.17
C ILE A 382 -21.11 8.89 -3.24
N TYR A 383 -20.82 8.64 -4.51
CA TYR A 383 -21.77 8.87 -5.60
C TYR A 383 -23.10 8.15 -5.35
N LEU A 384 -23.05 6.91 -4.88
CA LEU A 384 -24.26 6.14 -4.60
C LEU A 384 -25.03 6.69 -3.40
N LEU A 385 -24.33 7.13 -2.34
CA LEU A 385 -24.97 7.81 -1.20
C LEU A 385 -25.66 9.10 -1.65
N GLU A 386 -25.00 9.94 -2.44
CA GLU A 386 -25.57 11.18 -2.98
C GLU A 386 -26.76 10.90 -3.91
N PHE A 387 -26.64 9.91 -4.79
CA PHE A 387 -27.74 9.50 -5.66
C PHE A 387 -28.97 9.08 -4.85
N ILE A 388 -28.78 8.28 -3.79
CA ILE A 388 -29.88 7.87 -2.91
C ILE A 388 -30.50 9.10 -2.25
N LYS A 389 -29.67 9.99 -1.69
CA LYS A 389 -30.13 11.22 -1.05
C LYS A 389 -31.05 12.03 -1.95
N ASP A 390 -30.66 12.21 -3.21
CA ASP A 390 -31.39 13.09 -4.12
C ASP A 390 -32.62 12.42 -4.76
N ASN A 391 -32.63 11.07 -4.87
CA ASN A 391 -33.62 10.36 -5.68
C ASN A 391 -34.47 9.34 -4.92
N TYR A 392 -34.27 9.15 -3.61
CA TYR A 392 -34.94 8.08 -2.86
C TYR A 392 -36.47 8.08 -3.01
N PHE A 393 -37.10 9.26 -2.95
CA PHE A 393 -38.55 9.41 -3.03
C PHE A 393 -39.11 9.40 -4.46
N SER A 394 -38.25 9.50 -5.50
CA SER A 394 -38.66 9.57 -6.90
C SER A 394 -38.53 8.24 -7.65
N ILE A 395 -37.76 7.29 -7.12
CA ILE A 395 -37.52 5.98 -7.74
C ILE A 395 -38.49 4.91 -7.24
N ASN A 396 -38.75 3.89 -8.07
CA ASN A 396 -39.65 2.80 -7.71
C ASN A 396 -38.99 1.77 -6.77
N ASP A 397 -39.80 0.91 -6.15
CA ASP A 397 -39.31 -0.07 -5.15
C ASP A 397 -38.34 -1.12 -5.71
N GLY A 398 -38.43 -1.44 -7.00
CA GLY A 398 -37.47 -2.32 -7.67
C GLY A 398 -36.08 -1.67 -7.80
N GLU A 399 -36.05 -0.38 -8.13
CA GLU A 399 -34.82 0.42 -8.18
C GLU A 399 -34.23 0.63 -6.79
N LYS A 400 -35.07 0.92 -5.78
CA LYS A 400 -34.63 1.00 -4.37
C LYS A 400 -33.94 -0.29 -3.93
N LYS A 401 -34.51 -1.46 -4.24
CA LYS A 401 -33.88 -2.77 -3.96
C LYS A 401 -32.52 -2.90 -4.64
N LYS A 402 -32.43 -2.60 -5.93
CA LYS A 402 -31.16 -2.68 -6.69
C LYS A 402 -30.08 -1.78 -6.09
N ILE A 403 -30.44 -0.54 -5.76
CA ILE A 403 -29.54 0.46 -5.19
C ILE A 403 -29.11 0.08 -3.77
N ALA A 404 -30.04 -0.37 -2.92
CA ALA A 404 -29.74 -0.86 -1.59
C ALA A 404 -28.69 -1.98 -1.66
N ASN A 405 -28.92 -3.00 -2.49
CA ASN A 405 -27.98 -4.11 -2.64
C ASN A 405 -26.60 -3.66 -3.13
N HIS A 406 -26.54 -2.76 -4.12
CA HIS A 406 -25.27 -2.22 -4.60
C HIS A 406 -24.53 -1.46 -3.49
N LEU A 407 -25.25 -0.68 -2.69
CA LEU A 407 -24.69 0.05 -1.56
C LEU A 407 -24.11 -0.91 -0.52
N TYR A 408 -24.84 -1.97 -0.16
CA TYR A 408 -24.35 -2.95 0.81
C TYR A 408 -23.10 -3.69 0.31
N LEU A 409 -23.03 -4.03 -0.98
CA LEU A 409 -21.83 -4.65 -1.56
C LEU A 409 -20.61 -3.74 -1.48
N LEU A 410 -20.76 -2.47 -1.84
CA LEU A 410 -19.68 -1.48 -1.69
C LEU A 410 -19.33 -1.26 -0.21
N ASN A 411 -20.33 -1.16 0.65
CA ASN A 411 -20.12 -0.97 2.08
C ASN A 411 -19.32 -2.11 2.71
N ASN A 412 -19.56 -3.36 2.32
CA ASN A 412 -18.78 -4.51 2.78
C ASN A 412 -17.30 -4.38 2.41
N LYS A 413 -16.98 -3.87 1.20
CA LYS A 413 -15.60 -3.63 0.78
C LYS A 413 -14.95 -2.47 1.51
N VAL A 414 -15.71 -1.41 1.79
CA VAL A 414 -15.23 -0.30 2.62
C VAL A 414 -14.96 -0.79 4.05
N MET A 415 -15.83 -1.63 4.64
CA MET A 415 -15.62 -2.18 5.98
C MET A 415 -14.38 -3.08 6.03
N GLU A 416 -14.24 -3.99 5.06
CA GLU A 416 -13.06 -4.86 4.92
C GLU A 416 -11.77 -4.02 4.87
N ALA A 417 -11.75 -2.94 4.10
CA ALA A 417 -10.61 -2.03 4.05
C ALA A 417 -10.38 -1.29 5.38
N ARG A 418 -11.44 -0.82 6.06
CA ARG A 418 -11.33 -0.11 7.35
C ARG A 418 -10.78 -1.00 8.45
N GLU A 419 -11.07 -2.29 8.40
CA GLU A 419 -10.55 -3.27 9.35
C GLU A 419 -9.05 -3.50 9.19
N ILE A 420 -8.57 -3.52 7.94
CA ILE A 420 -7.17 -3.80 7.63
C ILE A 420 -6.32 -2.54 7.78
N PHE A 421 -6.81 -1.40 7.28
CA PHE A 421 -6.01 -0.16 7.18
C PHE A 421 -6.36 0.88 8.24
N GLY A 422 -7.45 0.69 8.99
CA GLY A 422 -7.98 1.70 9.89
C GLY A 422 -8.98 2.62 9.22
N ARG A 423 -9.92 3.15 10.01
CA ARG A 423 -11.01 3.98 9.50
C ARG A 423 -10.49 5.30 8.93
N ASN A 424 -9.57 5.95 9.63
CA ASN A 424 -9.06 7.25 9.23
C ASN A 424 -8.36 7.19 7.87
N VAL A 425 -7.64 6.10 7.62
CA VAL A 425 -6.94 5.85 6.35
C VAL A 425 -7.93 5.74 5.19
N VAL A 426 -8.95 4.89 5.33
CA VAL A 426 -9.94 4.63 4.26
C VAL A 426 -10.82 5.85 4.02
N ASP A 427 -11.27 6.51 5.08
CA ASP A 427 -12.14 7.67 4.97
C ASP A 427 -11.39 8.88 4.39
N GLY A 428 -10.07 8.95 4.56
CA GLY A 428 -9.20 9.93 3.92
C GLY A 428 -9.11 9.84 2.39
N PHE A 429 -9.69 8.82 1.75
CA PHE A 429 -9.87 8.79 0.30
C PHE A 429 -11.05 9.63 -0.20
N VAL A 430 -11.87 10.19 0.71
CA VAL A 430 -13.03 11.02 0.39
C VAL A 430 -12.76 12.47 0.76
N ASN A 431 -13.07 13.41 -0.14
CA ASN A 431 -13.07 14.83 0.18
C ASN A 431 -14.12 15.14 1.26
N GLY A 432 -13.69 15.70 2.40
CA GLY A 432 -14.53 15.89 3.59
C GLY A 432 -14.45 14.73 4.59
N GLY A 433 -13.72 13.67 4.25
CA GLY A 433 -13.35 12.57 5.13
C GLY A 433 -14.52 11.89 5.83
N THR A 434 -14.25 11.47 7.07
CA THR A 434 -15.20 10.76 7.93
C THR A 434 -16.49 11.55 8.17
N ASN A 435 -16.42 12.89 8.23
CA ASN A 435 -17.58 13.74 8.54
C ASN A 435 -18.60 13.71 7.40
N ARG A 436 -18.15 13.90 6.15
CA ARG A 436 -19.04 13.81 4.97
C ARG A 436 -19.72 12.44 4.87
N ILE A 437 -18.97 11.36 5.13
CA ILE A 437 -19.52 10.00 5.12
C ILE A 437 -20.61 9.84 6.20
N LYS A 438 -20.36 10.36 7.42
CA LYS A 438 -21.33 10.30 8.53
C LYS A 438 -22.58 11.13 8.26
N GLU A 439 -22.44 12.32 7.70
CA GLU A 439 -23.56 13.20 7.34
C GLU A 439 -24.47 12.51 6.31
N LEU A 440 -23.90 12.07 5.19
CA LEU A 440 -24.64 11.34 4.16
C LEU A 440 -25.28 10.05 4.70
N GLY A 441 -24.54 9.28 5.51
CA GLY A 441 -25.04 8.03 6.09
C GLY A 441 -26.19 8.24 7.08
N SER A 442 -26.14 9.30 7.91
CA SER A 442 -27.19 9.61 8.88
C SER A 442 -28.49 10.03 8.19
N GLU A 443 -28.38 10.81 7.12
CA GLU A 443 -29.50 11.23 6.30
C GLU A 443 -30.16 10.04 5.59
N ILE A 444 -29.37 9.14 5.00
CA ILE A 444 -29.89 7.95 4.31
C ILE A 444 -30.52 6.95 5.27
N ASN A 445 -29.99 6.81 6.49
CA ASN A 445 -30.58 5.95 7.50
C ASN A 445 -32.02 6.38 7.87
N SER A 446 -32.34 7.68 7.73
CA SER A 446 -33.70 8.18 7.96
C SER A 446 -34.70 7.74 6.88
N PHE A 447 -34.24 7.27 5.72
CA PHE A 447 -35.10 6.91 4.59
C PHE A 447 -35.65 5.49 4.67
N GLY A 448 -35.19 4.64 5.59
CA GLY A 448 -35.66 3.25 5.71
C GLY A 448 -35.16 2.34 4.59
N LEU A 449 -34.05 2.70 3.91
CA LEU A 449 -33.46 1.91 2.81
C LEU A 449 -33.15 0.45 3.20
N ILE A 450 -32.94 0.19 4.49
CA ILE A 450 -32.70 -1.15 5.04
C ILE A 450 -33.85 -2.13 4.77
N GLU A 451 -35.09 -1.64 4.69
CA GLU A 451 -36.29 -2.43 4.40
C GLU A 451 -36.30 -2.99 2.96
N TYR A 452 -35.51 -2.39 2.08
CA TYR A 452 -35.33 -2.82 0.70
C TYR A 452 -34.11 -3.73 0.51
N ARG A 453 -33.36 -4.00 1.58
CA ARG A 453 -32.28 -5.00 1.58
C ARG A 453 -32.90 -6.40 1.55
N THR A 454 -32.27 -7.31 0.82
CA THR A 454 -32.73 -8.71 0.78
C THR A 454 -32.21 -9.50 1.99
N SER A 455 -33.07 -10.29 2.62
CA SER A 455 -32.72 -11.27 3.67
C SER A 455 -32.00 -12.47 3.07
N GLY A 456 -30.87 -12.87 3.67
CA GLY A 456 -30.00 -13.94 3.16
C GLY A 456 -28.56 -13.85 3.65
N VAL A 457 -28.36 -13.33 4.87
CA VAL A 457 -27.05 -13.21 5.50
C VAL A 457 -26.97 -14.32 6.56
N LEU A 458 -26.11 -15.30 6.30
CA LEU A 458 -25.62 -16.38 7.18
C LEU A 458 -26.45 -17.68 7.23
N LEU A 459 -25.89 -18.75 6.65
CA LEU A 459 -26.12 -20.13 7.09
C LEU A 459 -24.79 -20.73 7.57
N ARG A 460 -24.70 -20.92 8.89
CA ARG A 460 -24.37 -22.21 9.52
C ARG A 460 -25.01 -22.16 10.91
N SER A 461 -26.18 -22.78 11.03
CA SER A 461 -26.64 -23.35 12.29
C SER A 461 -25.90 -24.67 12.47
N ASP A 462 -25.36 -24.88 13.66
CA ASP A 462 -24.69 -26.10 14.09
C ASP A 462 -25.62 -27.32 13.98
N ASP A 463 -25.11 -28.37 13.35
CA ASP A 463 -24.93 -29.70 13.96
C ASP A 463 -23.45 -30.07 13.82
#